data_AF-M1ZVT6-F1
#
_entry.id   AF-M1ZVT6-F1
#
_cell.length_a   1.000
_cell.length_b   1.000
_cell.length_c   1.000
_cell.angle_alpha   90.00
_cell.angle_beta   90.00
_cell.angle_gamma   90.00
#
_symmetry.space_group_name_H-M   'P 1'
#
loop_
_entity.id
_entity.type
_entity.pdbx_description
1 polymer ?
#
loop_
_entity_poly.entity_id
_entity_poly.type
_entity_poly.pdbx_seq_one_letter_code
_entity_poly.pdbx_strand_id
1 'polypeptide(L)'
;PKKEDLSHFKNIEKTNTRSMYTSYRKIKFYNNEEKYNLYLTAPLQPVSEASKVLFLLIPYIGLVVILISVIGGLIYSKVISKPLISMNKVAKEMAKLDFTKKCTVKGEDEIGELSQSLNDLSNNLRISMEELQRANEQLLDDIAKEREIEKKRREFIATISHELKTPITILKGQIEGMLSNIGIYKDRDKYLKRNLEVLNDMEHMVKETLEISKLESQGFKPRKEQVSLSKIVEECIYNTSFIAKRKNIFIDK
;
A
#
# COMPACT_ATOMS: atom_id res chain seq x y z
N PRO A 1 -35.96 81.77 9.73
CA PRO A 1 -36.39 81.92 11.14
C PRO A 1 -35.22 81.64 12.10
N LYS A 2 -34.72 82.75 12.67
CA LYS A 2 -33.71 82.96 13.71
C LYS A 2 -32.92 81.74 14.25
N LYS A 3 -31.59 81.78 14.02
CA LYS A 3 -30.59 81.13 14.89
C LYS A 3 -30.77 81.71 16.30
N GLU A 4 -31.24 80.91 17.25
CA GLU A 4 -31.20 81.28 18.67
C GLU A 4 -29.76 81.15 19.18
N ASP A 5 -29.23 82.29 19.61
CA ASP A 5 -27.89 82.47 20.15
C ASP A 5 -27.80 81.79 21.53
N LEU A 6 -27.14 80.63 21.57
CA LEU A 6 -26.95 79.80 22.77
C LEU A 6 -25.82 80.33 23.69
N SER A 7 -25.35 81.56 23.51
CA SER A 7 -24.26 82.16 24.30
C SER A 7 -24.61 82.50 25.76
N HIS A 8 -25.89 82.41 26.18
CA HIS A 8 -26.32 82.75 27.53
C HIS A 8 -26.19 81.62 28.59
N PHE A 9 -25.72 80.42 28.26
CA PHE A 9 -25.74 79.26 29.18
C PHE A 9 -24.45 79.03 29.99
N LYS A 10 -23.70 80.07 30.35
CA LYS A 10 -22.30 79.91 30.83
C LYS A 10 -22.05 79.85 32.35
N ASN A 11 -23.06 79.77 33.22
CA ASN A 11 -22.81 79.58 34.66
C ASN A 11 -23.87 78.67 35.28
N ILE A 12 -23.55 77.38 35.39
CA ILE A 12 -24.36 76.36 36.07
C ILE A 12 -23.46 75.69 37.11
N GLU A 13 -23.52 76.12 38.37
CA GLU A 13 -22.94 75.36 39.48
C GLU A 13 -23.92 74.24 39.88
N LYS A 14 -23.41 73.02 39.98
CA LYS A 14 -24.19 71.78 40.16
C LYS A 14 -23.98 71.21 41.55
N THR A 15 -25.05 71.00 42.30
CA THR A 15 -25.01 70.29 43.59
C THR A 15 -25.82 69.02 43.47
N ASN A 16 -25.14 67.86 43.48
CA ASN A 16 -25.77 66.56 43.30
C ASN A 16 -26.18 65.99 44.66
N THR A 17 -27.47 65.99 44.95
CA THR A 17 -28.02 65.28 46.12
C THR A 17 -28.63 63.99 45.59
N ARG A 18 -28.44 62.85 46.29
CA ARG A 18 -28.63 61.46 45.83
C ARG A 18 -29.94 61.11 45.06
N SER A 19 -30.93 61.98 45.05
CA SER A 19 -32.25 61.80 44.41
C SER A 19 -32.73 63.00 43.60
N MET A 20 -31.98 64.12 43.53
CA MET A 20 -32.42 65.36 42.88
C MET A 20 -31.26 66.04 42.15
N TYR A 21 -31.51 66.42 40.90
CA TYR A 21 -30.65 67.30 40.12
C TYR A 21 -31.16 68.73 40.21
N THR A 22 -30.43 69.60 40.91
CA THR A 22 -30.76 71.03 40.98
C THR A 22 -29.79 71.83 40.12
N SER A 23 -30.33 72.58 39.16
CA SER A 23 -29.62 73.64 38.45
C SER A 23 -30.21 74.99 38.84
N TYR A 24 -29.42 76.06 38.78
CA TYR A 24 -29.96 77.39 39.00
C TYR A 24 -29.42 78.40 37.99
N ARG A 25 -30.17 79.49 37.80
CA ARG A 25 -29.78 80.60 36.94
C ARG A 25 -30.20 81.93 37.56
N LYS A 26 -29.34 82.94 37.46
CA LYS A 26 -29.69 84.31 37.85
C LYS A 26 -30.58 84.95 36.79
N ILE A 27 -31.76 85.43 37.19
CA ILE A 27 -32.72 86.15 36.35
C ILE A 27 -32.97 87.55 36.90
N LYS A 28 -33.35 88.49 36.03
CA LYS A 28 -33.80 89.85 36.39
C LYS A 28 -35.18 90.08 35.80
N PHE A 29 -36.06 90.77 36.51
CA PHE A 29 -37.38 91.15 35.99
C PHE A 29 -37.31 92.50 35.28
N TYR A 30 -38.12 92.70 34.24
CA TYR A 30 -38.09 93.93 33.42
C TYR A 30 -38.35 95.21 34.23
N ASN A 31 -39.05 95.08 35.36
CA ASN A 31 -39.50 96.20 36.20
C ASN A 31 -38.74 96.32 37.54
N ASN A 32 -37.69 95.52 37.75
CA ASN A 32 -36.88 95.60 38.98
C ASN A 32 -35.43 95.14 38.73
N GLU A 33 -34.43 95.92 39.15
CA GLU A 33 -33.01 95.61 38.87
C GLU A 33 -32.42 94.48 39.72
N GLU A 34 -33.16 94.01 40.73
CA GLU A 34 -32.75 92.91 41.60
C GLU A 34 -32.56 91.59 40.85
N LYS A 35 -31.47 90.90 41.18
CA LYS A 35 -31.11 89.58 40.60
C LYS A 35 -31.69 88.48 41.49
N TYR A 36 -32.59 87.67 40.95
CA TYR A 36 -33.14 86.51 41.62
C TYR A 36 -32.43 85.23 41.14
N ASN A 37 -32.23 84.26 42.03
CA ASN A 37 -31.77 82.92 41.64
C ASN A 37 -33.01 82.04 41.36
N LEU A 38 -33.19 81.63 40.12
CA LEU A 38 -34.18 80.62 39.74
C LEU A 38 -33.55 79.24 39.92
N TYR A 39 -34.09 78.43 40.84
CA TYR A 39 -33.69 77.05 41.04
C TYR A 39 -34.65 76.10 40.31
N LEU A 40 -34.11 75.23 39.46
CA LEU A 40 -34.81 74.14 38.81
C LEU A 40 -34.34 72.83 39.44
N THR A 41 -35.18 72.20 40.24
CA THR A 41 -34.90 70.91 40.86
C THR A 41 -35.71 69.82 40.16
N ALA A 42 -35.04 68.82 39.59
CA ALA A 42 -35.66 67.66 38.96
C ALA A 42 -35.33 66.38 39.74
N PRO A 43 -36.31 65.51 40.05
CA PRO A 43 -36.05 64.24 40.72
C PRO A 43 -35.34 63.25 39.77
N LEU A 44 -34.24 62.66 40.25
CA LEU A 44 -33.48 61.58 39.57
C LEU A 44 -33.99 60.18 39.94
N GLN A 45 -35.00 60.09 40.81
CA GLN A 45 -35.58 58.83 41.26
C GLN A 45 -35.97 57.88 40.10
N PRO A 46 -36.62 58.33 39.00
CA PRO A 46 -36.96 57.46 37.88
C PRO A 46 -35.75 56.80 37.22
N VAL A 47 -34.60 57.48 37.18
CA VAL A 47 -33.35 56.98 36.57
C VAL A 47 -32.75 55.86 37.42
N SER A 48 -32.77 56.02 38.74
CA SER A 48 -32.26 55.02 39.67
C SER A 48 -33.14 53.75 39.73
N GLU A 49 -34.46 53.92 39.58
CA GLU A 49 -35.42 52.82 39.51
C GLU A 49 -35.26 52.03 38.21
N ALA A 50 -35.12 52.71 37.07
CA ALA A 50 -34.86 52.07 35.78
C ALA A 50 -33.54 51.25 35.80
N SER A 51 -32.50 51.76 36.44
CA SER A 51 -31.20 51.09 36.54
C SER A 51 -31.28 49.80 37.38
N LYS A 52 -32.08 49.78 38.46
CA LYS A 52 -32.30 48.56 39.27
C LYS A 52 -32.98 47.46 38.45
N VAL A 53 -33.97 47.81 37.63
CA VAL A 53 -34.64 46.85 36.74
C VAL A 53 -33.65 46.26 35.73
N LEU A 54 -32.74 47.08 35.19
CA LEU A 54 -31.69 46.60 34.27
C LEU A 54 -30.77 45.57 34.94
N PHE A 55 -30.32 45.83 36.17
CA PHE A 55 -29.50 44.87 36.93
C PHE A 55 -30.24 43.57 37.27
N LEU A 56 -31.56 43.62 37.48
CA LEU A 56 -32.38 42.44 37.68
C LEU A 56 -32.43 41.54 36.42
N LEU A 57 -32.34 42.11 35.22
CA LEU A 57 -32.41 41.37 33.96
C LEU A 57 -31.10 40.65 33.57
N ILE A 58 -29.94 41.16 34.00
CA ILE A 58 -28.62 40.58 33.70
C ILE A 58 -28.52 39.06 33.98
N PRO A 59 -28.92 38.52 35.16
CA PRO A 59 -28.81 37.09 35.43
C PRO A 59 -29.64 36.23 34.46
N TYR A 60 -30.79 36.72 34.00
CA TYR A 60 -31.61 36.01 33.02
C TYR A 60 -30.94 35.95 31.65
N ILE A 61 -30.32 37.05 31.20
CA ILE A 61 -29.55 37.08 29.95
C ILE A 61 -28.34 36.13 30.05
N GLY A 62 -27.62 36.17 31.17
CA GLY A 62 -26.50 35.26 31.43
C GLY A 62 -26.91 33.79 31.39
N LEU A 63 -28.05 33.44 31.99
CA LEU A 63 -28.59 32.08 31.96
C LEU A 63 -28.92 31.62 30.54
N VAL A 64 -29.52 32.50 29.72
CA VAL A 64 -29.79 32.20 28.30
C VAL A 64 -28.49 31.99 27.51
N VAL A 65 -27.48 32.83 27.70
CA VAL A 65 -26.17 32.68 27.03
C VAL A 65 -25.48 31.38 27.41
N ILE A 66 -25.53 31.00 28.69
CA ILE A 66 -24.97 29.72 29.16
C ILE A 66 -25.72 28.55 28.52
N LEU A 67 -27.05 28.59 28.49
CA LEU A 67 -27.87 27.56 27.84
C LEU A 67 -27.52 27.39 26.37
N ILE A 68 -27.45 28.49 25.61
CA ILE A 68 -27.09 28.46 24.19
C ILE A 68 -25.67 27.91 23.99
N SER A 69 -24.73 28.30 24.85
CA SER A 69 -23.34 27.84 24.77
C SER A 69 -23.22 26.34 25.02
N VAL A 70 -23.95 25.80 26.01
CA VAL A 70 -23.97 24.36 26.30
C VAL A 70 -24.60 23.59 25.14
N ILE A 71 -25.74 24.05 24.63
CA ILE A 71 -26.42 23.41 23.48
C ILE A 71 -25.52 23.45 22.24
N GLY A 72 -24.94 24.61 21.92
CA GLY A 72 -24.03 24.79 20.80
C GLY A 72 -22.79 23.90 20.90
N GLY A 73 -22.18 23.81 22.09
CA GLY A 73 -21.03 22.92 22.33
C GLY A 73 -21.37 21.43 22.16
N LEU A 74 -22.55 21.00 22.61
CA LEU A 74 -23.00 19.62 22.42
C LEU A 74 -23.28 19.30 20.95
N ILE A 75 -23.85 20.25 20.19
CA ILE A 75 -24.06 20.11 18.74
C ILE A 75 -22.69 20.04 18.03
N TYR A 76 -21.79 20.99 18.28
CA TYR A 76 -20.46 21.02 17.68
C TYR A 76 -19.67 19.72 17.95
N SER A 77 -19.70 19.24 19.19
CA SER A 77 -19.07 17.98 19.57
C SER A 77 -19.63 16.79 18.78
N LYS A 78 -20.96 16.70 18.61
CA LYS A 78 -21.60 15.57 17.92
C LYS A 78 -21.48 15.63 16.40
N VAL A 79 -21.58 16.83 15.81
CA VAL A 79 -21.63 17.01 14.35
C VAL A 79 -20.22 17.08 13.74
N ILE A 80 -19.26 17.69 14.43
CA ILE A 80 -17.92 17.94 13.87
C ILE A 80 -16.85 17.14 14.60
N SER A 81 -16.68 17.34 15.91
CA SER A 81 -15.51 16.80 16.61
C SER A 81 -15.50 15.26 16.70
N LYS A 82 -16.63 14.63 17.02
CA LYS A 82 -16.71 13.16 17.16
C LYS A 82 -16.44 12.41 15.84
N PRO A 83 -17.05 12.78 14.70
CA PRO A 83 -16.72 12.19 13.40
C PRO A 83 -15.24 12.28 13.04
N LEU A 84 -14.63 13.47 13.19
CA LEU A 84 -13.22 13.68 12.88
C LEU A 84 -12.28 12.81 13.74
N ILE A 85 -12.56 12.69 15.04
CA ILE A 85 -11.78 11.83 15.94
C ILE A 85 -11.92 10.35 15.53
N SER A 86 -13.12 9.92 15.13
CA SER A 86 -13.35 8.55 14.66
C SER A 86 -12.59 8.24 13.37
N MET A 87 -12.61 9.17 12.40
CA MET A 87 -11.88 9.01 11.14
C MET A 87 -10.37 8.97 11.36
N ASN A 88 -9.84 9.82 12.23
CA ASN A 88 -8.43 9.78 12.60
C ASN A 88 -8.04 8.44 13.27
N LYS A 89 -8.92 7.86 14.09
CA LYS A 89 -8.69 6.54 14.68
C LYS A 89 -8.60 5.47 13.59
N VAL A 90 -9.50 5.49 12.61
CA VAL A 90 -9.50 4.55 11.47
C VAL A 90 -8.24 4.73 10.61
N ALA A 91 -7.84 5.96 10.30
CA ALA A 91 -6.60 6.24 9.58
C ALA A 91 -5.34 5.72 10.29
N LYS A 92 -5.28 5.80 11.63
CA LYS A 92 -4.19 5.21 12.42
C LYS A 92 -4.12 3.70 12.35
N GLU A 93 -5.24 3.01 12.15
CA GLU A 93 -5.25 1.55 11.98
C GLU A 93 -4.81 1.19 10.55
N MET A 94 -5.21 1.96 9.55
CA MET A 94 -4.70 1.82 8.17
C MET A 94 -3.17 1.99 8.10
N ALA A 95 -2.60 2.92 8.89
CA ALA A 95 -1.16 3.10 9.00
C ALA A 95 -0.44 1.86 9.58
N LYS A 96 -1.16 0.99 10.31
CA LYS A 96 -0.68 -0.30 10.79
C LYS A 96 -1.03 -1.45 9.84
N LEU A 97 -1.46 -1.15 8.62
CA LEU A 97 -1.90 -2.10 7.59
C LEU A 97 -3.19 -2.87 7.98
N ASP A 98 -3.98 -2.35 8.93
CA ASP A 98 -5.30 -2.87 9.24
C ASP A 98 -6.37 -2.09 8.46
N PHE A 99 -6.83 -2.69 7.37
CA PHE A 99 -7.86 -2.14 6.47
C PHE A 99 -9.27 -2.68 6.76
N THR A 100 -9.47 -3.37 7.89
CA THR A 100 -10.76 -4.00 8.21
C THR A 100 -11.82 -2.99 8.67
N LYS A 101 -11.37 -1.89 9.28
CA LYS A 101 -12.24 -0.85 9.83
C LYS A 101 -12.61 0.18 8.77
N LYS A 102 -13.89 0.57 8.75
CA LYS A 102 -14.42 1.58 7.84
C LYS A 102 -14.90 2.80 8.60
N CYS A 103 -14.78 3.97 7.99
CA CYS A 103 -15.43 5.17 8.46
C CYS A 103 -16.93 5.08 8.17
N THR A 104 -17.76 5.12 9.21
CA THR A 104 -19.23 5.01 9.12
C THR A 104 -19.91 6.37 9.34
N VAL A 105 -19.20 7.47 9.07
CA VAL A 105 -19.77 8.81 9.23
C VAL A 105 -20.89 8.96 8.21
N LYS A 106 -22.09 9.24 8.70
CA LYS A 106 -23.27 9.49 7.88
C LYS A 106 -23.46 11.00 7.79
N GLY A 107 -23.30 11.55 6.59
CA GLY A 107 -23.46 12.96 6.27
C GLY A 107 -23.42 13.11 4.76
N GLU A 108 -24.19 14.07 4.24
CA GLU A 108 -24.11 14.52 2.84
C GLU A 108 -23.25 15.78 2.71
N ASP A 109 -22.50 16.10 3.77
CA ASP A 109 -21.58 17.22 3.87
C ASP A 109 -20.14 16.78 3.51
N GLU A 110 -19.21 17.73 3.60
CA GLU A 110 -17.80 17.53 3.29
C GLU A 110 -17.13 16.47 4.20
N ILE A 111 -17.65 16.28 5.42
CA ILE A 111 -17.16 15.25 6.34
C ILE A 111 -17.60 13.86 5.86
N GLY A 112 -18.82 13.74 5.36
CA GLY A 112 -19.32 12.54 4.70
C GLY A 112 -18.49 12.17 3.47
N GLU A 113 -18.21 13.14 2.59
CA GLU A 113 -17.37 12.93 1.40
C GLU A 113 -15.94 12.50 1.75
N LEU A 114 -15.34 13.12 2.77
CA LEU A 114 -14.02 12.73 3.27
C LEU A 114 -14.02 11.30 3.84
N SER A 115 -15.10 10.90 4.51
CA SER A 115 -15.27 9.52 5.02
C SER A 115 -15.34 8.51 3.88
N GLN A 116 -16.03 8.84 2.77
CA GLN A 116 -16.08 7.98 1.58
C GLN A 116 -14.70 7.89 0.91
N SER A 117 -14.05 9.03 0.68
CA SER A 117 -12.71 9.10 0.08
C SER A 117 -11.68 8.28 0.86
N LEU A 118 -11.73 8.34 2.20
CA LEU A 118 -10.84 7.56 3.06
C LEU A 118 -11.13 6.05 2.99
N ASN A 119 -12.40 5.67 2.88
CA ASN A 119 -12.78 4.26 2.68
C ASN A 119 -12.32 3.73 1.32
N ASP A 120 -12.44 4.54 0.26
CA ASP A 120 -11.98 4.17 -1.09
C ASP A 120 -10.47 3.99 -1.12
N LEU A 121 -9.73 4.93 -0.52
CA LEU A 121 -8.29 4.80 -0.33
C LEU A 121 -7.93 3.51 0.40
N SER A 122 -8.60 3.22 1.52
CA SER A 122 -8.38 1.99 2.27
C SER A 122 -8.64 0.73 1.45
N ASN A 123 -9.67 0.74 0.62
CA ASN A 123 -10.00 -0.41 -0.20
C ASN A 123 -8.98 -0.61 -1.32
N ASN A 124 -8.54 0.47 -1.95
CA ASN A 124 -7.49 0.44 -2.97
C ASN A 124 -6.17 -0.07 -2.37
N LEU A 125 -5.77 0.43 -1.20
CA LEU A 125 -4.57 -0.04 -0.51
C LEU A 125 -4.67 -1.52 -0.16
N ARG A 126 -5.82 -1.99 0.33
CA ARG A 126 -6.05 -3.41 0.62
C ARG A 126 -5.89 -4.27 -0.64
N ILE A 127 -6.51 -3.89 -1.75
CA ILE A 127 -6.43 -4.62 -3.02
C ILE A 127 -4.98 -4.64 -3.52
N SER A 128 -4.30 -3.49 -3.56
CA SER A 128 -2.89 -3.44 -3.99
C SER A 128 -1.97 -4.28 -3.11
N MET A 129 -2.24 -4.36 -1.81
CA MET A 129 -1.46 -5.21 -0.89
C MET A 129 -1.71 -6.70 -1.15
N GLU A 130 -2.97 -7.10 -1.38
CA GLU A 130 -3.33 -8.47 -1.74
C GLU A 130 -2.70 -8.90 -3.08
N GLU A 131 -2.71 -8.00 -4.08
CA GLU A 131 -2.05 -8.23 -5.38
C GLU A 131 -0.53 -8.37 -5.23
N LEU A 132 0.10 -7.49 -4.45
CA LEU A 132 1.54 -7.56 -4.18
C LEU A 132 1.94 -8.85 -3.47
N GLN A 133 1.14 -9.28 -2.48
CA GLN A 133 1.36 -10.54 -1.79
C GLN A 133 1.28 -11.74 -2.75
N ARG A 134 0.25 -11.79 -3.60
CA ARG A 134 0.12 -12.87 -4.61
C ARG A 134 1.27 -12.86 -5.60
N ALA A 135 1.69 -11.69 -6.08
CA ALA A 135 2.83 -11.57 -6.99
C ALA A 135 4.12 -12.07 -6.32
N ASN A 136 4.32 -11.78 -5.03
CA ASN A 136 5.48 -12.26 -4.27
C ASN A 136 5.45 -13.78 -4.11
N GLU A 137 4.30 -14.35 -3.73
CA GLU A 137 4.12 -15.80 -3.64
C GLU A 137 4.40 -16.50 -4.98
N GLN A 138 3.92 -15.93 -6.08
CA GLN A 138 4.20 -16.44 -7.43
C GLN A 138 5.69 -16.33 -7.79
N LEU A 139 6.33 -15.20 -7.50
CA LEU A 139 7.77 -15.03 -7.73
C LEU A 139 8.61 -16.04 -6.93
N LEU A 140 8.22 -16.35 -5.69
CA LEU A 140 8.91 -17.35 -4.88
C LEU A 140 8.78 -18.76 -5.49
N ASP A 141 7.61 -19.11 -6.02
CA ASP A 141 7.39 -20.37 -6.73
C ASP A 141 8.24 -20.44 -8.02
N ASP A 142 8.28 -19.35 -8.79
CA ASP A 142 9.09 -19.28 -10.02
C ASP A 142 10.59 -19.40 -9.72
N ILE A 143 11.09 -18.71 -8.68
CA ILE A 143 12.48 -18.83 -8.22
C ILE A 143 12.79 -20.27 -7.77
N ALA A 144 11.85 -20.93 -7.08
CA ALA A 144 12.04 -22.31 -6.66
C ALA A 144 12.16 -23.26 -7.87
N LYS A 145 11.29 -23.11 -8.88
CA LYS A 145 11.37 -23.88 -10.13
C LYS A 145 12.68 -23.62 -10.88
N GLU A 146 13.09 -22.36 -10.99
CA GLU A 146 14.33 -21.99 -11.67
C GLU A 146 15.55 -22.62 -10.97
N ARG A 147 15.58 -22.58 -9.63
CA ARG A 147 16.64 -23.23 -8.85
C ARG A 147 16.68 -24.74 -9.05
N GLU A 148 15.52 -25.40 -9.12
CA GLU A 148 15.46 -26.84 -9.41
C GLU A 148 15.95 -27.17 -10.83
N ILE A 149 15.60 -26.35 -11.83
CA ILE A 149 16.12 -26.49 -13.19
C ILE A 149 17.64 -26.29 -13.22
N GLU A 150 18.14 -25.25 -12.56
CA GLU A 150 19.57 -24.96 -12.51
C GLU A 150 20.35 -26.07 -11.78
N LYS A 151 19.78 -26.64 -10.71
CA LYS A 151 20.34 -27.79 -9.99
C LYS A 151 20.44 -29.01 -10.91
N LYS A 152 19.35 -29.38 -11.59
CA LYS A 152 19.35 -30.51 -12.54
C LYS A 152 20.37 -30.31 -13.66
N ARG A 153 20.48 -29.08 -14.18
CA ARG A 153 21.49 -28.73 -15.19
C ARG A 153 22.91 -28.93 -14.66
N ARG A 154 23.20 -28.49 -13.43
CA ARG A 154 24.51 -28.69 -12.79
C ARG A 154 24.83 -30.18 -12.60
N GLU A 155 23.87 -30.95 -12.10
CA GLU A 155 24.00 -32.41 -11.91
C GLU A 155 24.24 -33.13 -13.23
N PHE A 156 23.52 -32.74 -14.30
CA PHE A 156 23.70 -33.27 -15.65
C PHE A 156 25.11 -33.02 -16.20
N ILE A 157 25.59 -31.77 -16.13
CA ILE A 157 26.94 -31.41 -16.59
C ILE A 157 28.02 -32.16 -15.80
N ALA A 158 27.87 -32.28 -14.48
CA ALA A 158 28.79 -33.02 -13.64
C ALA A 158 28.82 -34.51 -14.02
N THR A 159 27.65 -35.11 -14.22
CA THR A 159 27.50 -36.52 -14.63
C THR A 159 28.19 -36.77 -15.98
N ILE A 160 27.90 -35.97 -17.01
CA ILE A 160 28.54 -36.12 -18.33
C ILE A 160 30.05 -35.93 -18.23
N SER A 161 30.52 -34.96 -17.45
CA SER A 161 31.96 -34.74 -17.28
C SER A 161 32.67 -35.96 -16.66
N HIS A 162 32.03 -36.63 -15.71
CA HIS A 162 32.53 -37.87 -15.12
C HIS A 162 32.51 -39.03 -16.13
N GLU A 163 31.40 -39.21 -16.83
CA GLU A 163 31.20 -40.27 -17.83
C GLU A 163 32.17 -40.11 -19.02
N LEU A 164 32.53 -38.89 -19.42
CA LEU A 164 33.54 -38.63 -20.45
C LEU A 164 34.98 -38.75 -19.95
N LYS A 165 35.26 -38.37 -18.69
CA LYS A 165 36.63 -38.43 -18.14
C LYS A 165 37.17 -39.86 -18.09
N THR A 166 36.32 -40.83 -17.75
CA THR A 166 36.69 -42.25 -17.64
C THR A 166 37.24 -42.83 -18.95
N PRO A 167 36.49 -42.82 -20.08
CA PRO A 167 36.97 -43.35 -21.36
C PRO A 167 38.17 -42.57 -21.89
N ILE A 168 38.24 -41.24 -21.70
CA ILE A 168 39.42 -40.42 -22.06
C ILE A 168 40.67 -40.90 -21.30
N THR A 169 40.54 -41.16 -20.00
CA THR A 169 41.65 -41.61 -19.16
C THR A 169 42.12 -43.00 -19.60
N ILE A 170 41.17 -43.90 -19.93
CA ILE A 170 41.47 -45.24 -20.45
C ILE A 170 42.21 -45.14 -21.80
N LEU A 171 41.67 -44.37 -22.75
CA LEU A 171 42.28 -44.12 -24.06
C LEU A 171 43.70 -43.58 -23.92
N LYS A 172 43.87 -42.54 -23.10
CA LYS A 172 45.17 -41.92 -22.84
C LYS A 172 46.17 -42.93 -22.28
N GLY A 173 45.80 -43.69 -21.26
CA GLY A 173 46.68 -44.70 -20.65
C GLY A 173 47.06 -45.82 -21.62
N GLN A 174 46.13 -46.28 -22.45
CA GLN A 174 46.41 -47.29 -23.47
C GLN A 174 47.36 -46.76 -24.55
N ILE A 175 47.15 -45.52 -25.02
CA ILE A 175 48.00 -44.87 -26.02
C ILE A 175 49.41 -44.63 -25.45
N GLU A 176 49.53 -44.09 -24.24
CA GLU A 176 50.82 -43.85 -23.57
C GLU A 176 51.59 -45.17 -23.36
N GLY A 177 50.91 -46.25 -22.98
CA GLY A 177 51.49 -47.59 -22.85
C GLY A 177 52.01 -48.16 -24.17
N MET A 178 51.25 -47.99 -25.26
CA MET A 178 51.66 -48.40 -26.62
C MET A 178 52.83 -47.58 -27.16
N LEU A 179 52.84 -46.27 -26.91
CA LEU A 179 53.92 -45.36 -27.32
C LEU A 179 55.22 -45.68 -26.58
N SER A 180 55.13 -46.02 -25.30
CA SER A 180 56.27 -46.38 -24.46
C SER A 180 56.74 -47.83 -24.63
N ASN A 181 56.01 -48.63 -25.42
CA ASN A 181 56.27 -50.05 -25.70
C ASN A 181 56.33 -50.93 -24.43
N ILE A 182 55.53 -50.61 -23.42
CA ILE A 182 55.58 -51.22 -22.08
C ILE A 182 54.65 -52.44 -22.01
N GLY A 183 55.20 -53.57 -21.53
CA GLY A 183 54.43 -54.71 -21.02
C GLY A 183 53.33 -55.25 -21.96
N ILE A 184 52.10 -55.32 -21.44
CA ILE A 184 50.93 -55.86 -22.14
C ILE A 184 50.52 -55.07 -23.38
N TYR A 185 51.02 -53.84 -23.59
CA TYR A 185 50.64 -52.94 -24.69
C TYR A 185 51.50 -53.07 -25.96
N LYS A 186 52.34 -54.12 -26.04
CA LYS A 186 53.12 -54.44 -27.25
C LYS A 186 52.24 -54.92 -28.42
N ASP A 187 51.10 -55.53 -28.12
CA ASP A 187 50.11 -55.98 -29.10
C ASP A 187 49.28 -54.79 -29.61
N ARG A 188 49.87 -54.02 -30.53
CA ARG A 188 49.27 -52.78 -31.02
C ARG A 188 47.91 -53.01 -31.67
N ASP A 189 47.74 -54.08 -32.44
CA ASP A 189 46.48 -54.33 -33.16
C ASP A 189 45.31 -54.58 -32.20
N LYS A 190 45.55 -55.32 -31.10
CA LYS A 190 44.53 -55.53 -30.06
C LYS A 190 44.11 -54.23 -29.38
N TYR A 191 45.07 -53.40 -28.94
CA TYR A 191 44.73 -52.16 -28.23
C TYR A 191 44.24 -51.06 -29.17
N LEU A 192 44.67 -51.02 -30.43
CA LEU A 192 44.08 -50.11 -31.43
C LEU A 192 42.59 -50.43 -31.65
N LYS A 193 42.23 -51.72 -31.76
CA LYS A 193 40.81 -52.14 -31.81
C LYS A 193 40.06 -51.76 -30.54
N ARG A 194 40.65 -51.96 -29.36
CA ARG A 194 40.02 -51.59 -28.08
C ARG A 194 39.84 -50.07 -27.94
N ASN A 195 40.82 -49.28 -28.36
CA ASN A 195 40.71 -47.82 -28.36
C ASN A 195 39.61 -47.36 -29.32
N LEU A 196 39.47 -47.99 -30.49
CA LEU A 196 38.38 -47.69 -31.42
C LEU A 196 37.01 -48.01 -30.83
N GLU A 197 36.86 -49.11 -30.09
CA GLU A 197 35.62 -49.42 -29.34
C GLU A 197 35.29 -48.31 -28.33
N VAL A 198 36.25 -47.92 -27.50
CA VAL A 198 36.06 -46.84 -26.51
C VAL A 198 35.71 -45.51 -27.18
N LEU A 199 36.26 -45.24 -28.37
CA LEU A 199 35.97 -44.02 -29.14
C LEU A 199 34.53 -44.03 -29.70
N ASN A 200 34.07 -45.17 -30.21
CA ASN A 200 32.68 -45.35 -30.67
C ASN A 200 31.69 -45.22 -29.49
N ASP A 201 32.04 -45.75 -28.31
CA ASP A 201 31.21 -45.62 -27.11
C ASP A 201 31.10 -44.15 -26.67
N MET A 202 32.22 -43.39 -26.72
CA MET A 202 32.19 -41.94 -26.46
C MET A 202 31.35 -41.18 -27.49
N GLU A 203 31.44 -41.54 -28.78
CA GLU A 203 30.62 -40.93 -29.84
C GLU A 203 29.12 -41.14 -29.58
N HIS A 204 28.73 -42.36 -29.19
CA HIS A 204 27.35 -42.68 -28.82
C HIS A 204 26.87 -41.82 -27.64
N MET A 205 27.67 -41.74 -26.57
CA MET A 205 27.34 -40.95 -25.38
C MET A 205 27.18 -39.45 -25.67
N VAL A 206 28.02 -38.89 -26.54
CA VAL A 206 27.89 -37.50 -27.00
C VAL A 206 26.60 -37.31 -27.79
N LYS A 207 26.25 -38.26 -28.65
CA LYS A 207 25.01 -38.22 -29.42
C LYS A 207 23.77 -38.25 -28.52
N GLU A 208 23.74 -39.14 -27.54
CA GLU A 208 22.67 -39.19 -26.53
C GLU A 208 22.55 -37.88 -25.74
N THR A 209 23.69 -37.31 -25.32
CA THR A 209 23.72 -36.02 -24.63
C THR A 209 23.14 -34.89 -25.48
N LEU A 210 23.47 -34.85 -26.77
CA LEU A 210 22.94 -33.86 -27.71
C LEU A 210 21.44 -34.07 -27.99
N GLU A 211 20.97 -35.31 -28.04
CA GLU A 211 19.55 -35.61 -28.17
C GLU A 211 18.76 -35.16 -26.95
N ILE A 212 19.24 -35.45 -25.74
CA ILE A 212 18.65 -34.98 -24.47
C ILE A 212 18.63 -33.45 -24.43
N SER A 213 19.74 -32.79 -24.76
CA SER A 213 19.82 -31.33 -24.79
C SER A 213 18.83 -30.69 -25.77
N LYS A 214 18.58 -31.34 -26.92
CA LYS A 214 17.55 -30.89 -27.87
C LYS A 214 16.15 -31.04 -27.29
N LEU A 215 15.86 -32.14 -26.60
CA LEU A 215 14.56 -32.40 -25.97
C LEU A 215 14.26 -31.41 -24.82
N GLU A 216 15.28 -31.01 -24.05
CA GLU A 216 15.14 -30.04 -22.95
C GLU A 216 15.09 -28.57 -23.43
N SER A 217 15.45 -28.30 -24.68
CA SER A 217 15.37 -26.94 -25.23
C SER A 217 13.91 -26.48 -25.34
N GLN A 218 13.62 -25.21 -25.01
CA GLN A 218 12.26 -24.63 -25.08
C GLN A 218 11.64 -24.60 -26.51
N GLY A 219 12.33 -25.12 -27.52
CA GLY A 219 11.87 -25.19 -28.90
C GLY A 219 11.46 -26.58 -29.40
N PHE A 220 11.58 -27.64 -28.59
CA PHE A 220 11.20 -28.99 -29.04
C PHE A 220 9.67 -29.10 -29.18
N LYS A 221 9.20 -29.12 -30.43
CA LYS A 221 7.80 -29.40 -30.76
C LYS A 221 7.70 -30.81 -31.34
N PRO A 222 7.19 -31.79 -30.58
CA PRO A 222 6.98 -33.12 -31.12
C PRO A 222 5.94 -33.07 -32.24
N ARG A 223 6.26 -33.64 -33.39
CA ARG A 223 5.28 -33.87 -34.46
C ARG A 223 4.34 -34.98 -34.01
N LYS A 224 3.12 -34.60 -33.65
CA LYS A 224 2.07 -35.56 -33.26
C LYS A 224 1.35 -36.04 -34.51
N GLU A 225 1.36 -37.34 -34.75
CA GLU A 225 0.63 -37.98 -35.83
C GLU A 225 0.00 -39.28 -35.34
N GLN A 226 -1.08 -39.72 -35.98
CA GLN A 226 -1.75 -40.97 -35.63
C GLN A 226 -0.91 -42.13 -36.16
N VAL A 227 -0.35 -42.91 -35.24
CA VAL A 227 0.53 -44.04 -35.56
C VAL A 227 -0.11 -45.37 -35.16
N SER A 228 0.14 -46.40 -35.97
CA SER A 228 -0.23 -47.78 -35.63
C SER A 228 0.89 -48.40 -34.80
N LEU A 229 0.62 -48.67 -33.53
CA LEU A 229 1.57 -49.34 -32.64
C LEU A 229 2.00 -50.69 -33.20
N SER A 230 1.06 -51.47 -33.77
CA SER A 230 1.36 -52.78 -34.38
C SER A 230 2.41 -52.68 -35.48
N LYS A 231 2.29 -51.69 -36.38
CA LYS A 231 3.27 -51.47 -37.46
C LYS A 231 4.65 -51.07 -36.94
N ILE A 232 4.70 -50.17 -35.95
CA ILE A 232 5.97 -49.74 -35.34
C ILE A 232 6.65 -50.93 -34.66
N VAL A 233 5.90 -51.74 -33.92
CA VAL A 233 6.42 -52.93 -33.25
C VAL A 233 6.94 -53.95 -34.26
N GLU A 234 6.20 -54.22 -35.34
CA GLU A 234 6.65 -55.10 -36.43
C GLU A 234 7.92 -54.57 -37.11
N GLU A 235 7.99 -53.27 -37.38
CA GLU A 235 9.16 -52.62 -37.98
C GLU A 235 10.39 -52.70 -37.05
N CYS A 236 10.22 -52.47 -35.75
CA CYS A 236 11.25 -52.67 -34.75
C CYS A 236 11.72 -54.13 -34.67
N ILE A 237 10.79 -55.09 -34.65
CA ILE A 237 11.12 -56.52 -34.65
C ILE A 237 11.89 -56.89 -35.92
N TYR A 238 11.46 -56.40 -37.07
CA TYR A 238 12.15 -56.64 -38.34
C TYR A 238 13.57 -56.06 -38.34
N ASN A 239 13.73 -54.78 -37.97
CA ASN A 239 15.03 -54.11 -37.91
C ASN A 239 15.99 -54.75 -36.90
N THR A 240 15.46 -55.32 -35.82
CA THR A 240 16.27 -55.96 -34.77
C THR A 240 16.53 -57.46 -35.03
N SER A 241 15.76 -58.09 -35.93
CA SER A 241 15.82 -59.53 -36.20
C SER A 241 17.19 -60.03 -36.65
N PHE A 242 17.95 -59.20 -37.39
CA PHE A 242 19.31 -59.53 -37.82
C PHE A 242 20.26 -59.67 -36.63
N ILE A 243 20.17 -58.75 -35.66
CA ILE A 243 21.00 -58.77 -34.45
C ILE A 243 20.56 -59.91 -33.52
N ALA A 244 19.26 -60.16 -33.42
CA ALA A 244 18.70 -61.25 -32.62
C ALA A 244 19.18 -62.63 -33.11
N LYS A 245 19.17 -62.86 -34.44
CA LYS A 245 19.74 -64.08 -35.05
C LYS A 245 21.23 -64.23 -34.76
N ARG A 246 22.00 -63.14 -34.86
CA ARG A 246 23.45 -63.16 -34.55
C ARG A 246 23.74 -63.51 -33.09
N LYS A 247 22.80 -63.27 -32.18
CA LYS A 247 22.91 -63.57 -30.74
C LYS A 247 22.09 -64.80 -30.29
N ASN A 248 21.51 -65.60 -31.20
CA ASN A 248 20.63 -66.74 -30.89
C ASN A 248 19.43 -66.41 -29.97
N ILE A 249 18.85 -65.21 -30.15
CA ILE A 249 17.65 -64.79 -29.40
C ILE A 249 16.42 -65.07 -30.27
N PHE A 250 15.44 -65.79 -29.73
CA PHE A 250 14.16 -66.07 -30.38
C PHE A 250 13.14 -64.99 -30.00
N ILE A 251 12.51 -64.40 -31.02
CA ILE A 251 11.43 -63.43 -30.84
C ILE A 251 10.13 -64.16 -31.17
N ASP A 252 9.28 -64.36 -30.16
CA ASP A 252 7.96 -64.95 -30.32
C ASP A 252 7.02 -63.90 -30.92
N LYS A 253 6.27 -64.28 -31.95
CA LYS A 253 5.46 -63.36 -32.77
C LYS A 253 4.01 -63.32 -32.34
#